data_AF-A0A351HD04-F1
#
_entry.id   AF-A0A351HD04-F1
#
_cell.length_a   1.000
_cell.length_b   1.000
_cell.length_c   1.000
_cell.angle_alpha   90.00
_cell.angle_beta   90.00
_cell.angle_gamma   90.00
#
_symmetry.space_group_name_H-M   'P 1'
#
loop_
_entity.id
_entity.type
_entity.pdbx_description
1 polymer ?
#
loop_
_entity_poly.entity_id
_entity_poly.type
_entity_poly.pdbx_seq_one_letter_code
_entity_poly.pdbx_strand_id
1 'polypeptide(L)' 'TGMRIEVQKEMSSYKPRRIIRLSTEVWLPVKLATEQKRLVELAAKGCPVHHSLSSEIDKPIHFHWQ' A
#
# COMPACT_ATOMS: atom_id res chain seq x y z
N THR A 1 14.26 3.71 15.66
CA THR A 1 13.71 2.78 14.64
C THR A 1 13.25 3.59 13.45
N GLY A 2 13.43 3.08 12.23
CA GLY A 2 13.03 3.76 11.00
C GLY A 2 11.63 3.36 10.52
N MET A 3 11.14 4.03 9.48
CA MET A 3 9.94 3.59 8.75
C MET A 3 10.18 2.19 8.16
N ARG A 4 9.18 1.32 8.25
CA ARG A 4 9.17 -0.02 7.65
C ARG A 4 7.98 -0.16 6.73
N ILE A 5 8.17 -0.85 5.62
CA ILE A 5 7.11 -1.21 4.68
C ILE A 5 7.26 -2.70 4.37
N GLU A 6 6.16 -3.44 4.41
CA GLU A 6 6.09 -4.81 3.92
C GLU A 6 5.08 -4.90 2.78
N VAL A 7 5.44 -5.64 1.74
CA VAL A 7 4.58 -5.85 0.57
C VAL A 7 4.44 -7.34 0.35
N GLN A 8 3.21 -7.83 0.32
CA GLN A 8 2.90 -9.20 -0.05
C GLN A 8 2.17 -9.21 -1.40
N LYS A 9 2.56 -10.16 -2.25
CA LYS A 9 1.93 -10.37 -3.55
C LYS A 9 1.20 -11.69 -3.59
N GLU A 10 0.02 -11.68 -4.20
CA GLU A 10 -0.74 -12.88 -4.51
C GLU A 10 -0.84 -13.01 -6.03
N MET A 11 -0.56 -14.21 -6.52
CA MET A 11 -0.55 -14.53 -7.94
C MET A 11 -1.79 -15.34 -8.28
N SER A 12 -2.38 -15.12 -9.46
CA SER A 12 -3.50 -15.92 -9.94
C SER A 12 -3.15 -17.42 -9.96
N SER A 13 -4.13 -18.24 -9.60
CA SER A 13 -4.09 -19.70 -9.77
C SER A 13 -4.39 -20.13 -11.20
N TYR A 14 -4.96 -19.22 -12.01
CA TYR A 14 -5.35 -19.45 -13.40
C TYR A 14 -4.37 -18.78 -14.39
N LYS A 15 -4.43 -19.23 -15.66
CA LYS A 15 -3.63 -18.69 -16.77
C LYS A 15 -4.37 -17.53 -17.48
N PRO A 16 -3.66 -16.50 -17.98
CA PRO A 16 -2.24 -16.25 -17.76
C PRO A 16 -1.95 -15.87 -16.30
N ARG A 17 -0.80 -16.31 -15.78
CA ARG A 17 -0.38 -16.01 -14.41
C ARG A 17 -0.13 -14.51 -14.28
N ARG A 18 -0.85 -13.84 -13.38
CA ARG A 18 -0.68 -12.41 -13.08
C ARG A 18 -0.78 -12.13 -11.59
N ILE A 19 -0.30 -10.98 -11.15
CA ILE A 19 -0.56 -10.50 -9.80
C ILE A 19 -2.05 -10.15 -9.73
N ILE A 20 -2.74 -10.66 -8.70
CA ILE A 20 -4.15 -10.34 -8.45
C ILE A 20 -4.30 -9.44 -7.21
N ARG A 21 -3.30 -9.42 -6.33
CA ARG A 21 -3.30 -8.58 -5.14
C ARG A 21 -1.90 -8.18 -4.69
N LEU A 22 -1.76 -6.94 -4.23
CA LEU A 22 -0.57 -6.36 -3.59
C LEU A 22 -0.96 -5.70 -2.28
N SER A 23 -0.86 -6.41 -1.16
CA SER A 23 -1.09 -5.82 0.16
C SER A 23 0.17 -5.14 0.68
N THR A 24 0.00 -3.92 1.19
CA THR A 24 1.09 -3.10 1.74
C THR A 24 0.81 -2.76 3.19
N GLU A 25 1.74 -3.12 4.07
CA GLU A 25 1.74 -2.76 5.49
C GLU A 25 2.79 -1.68 5.74
N VAL A 26 2.40 -0.57 6.37
CA VAL A 26 3.26 0.60 6.53
C VAL A 26 3.34 0.96 8.02
N TRP A 27 4.53 0.85 8.61
CA TRP A 27 4.80 1.26 9.98
C TRP A 27 5.58 2.57 9.98
N LEU A 28 4.95 3.64 10.48
CA LEU A 28 5.58 4.95 10.67
C LEU A 28 5.80 5.18 12.17
N PRO A 29 7.04 5.08 12.68
CA PRO A 29 7.32 5.30 14.10
C PRO A 29 7.42 6.80 14.43
N VAL A 30 6.38 7.56 14.09
CA VAL A 30 6.26 8.99 14.38
C VAL A 30 4.80 9.33 14.74
N LYS A 31 4.63 10.18 15.75
CA LYS A 31 3.31 10.72 16.11
C LYS A 31 2.92 11.80 15.10
N LEU A 32 1.80 11.59 14.42
CA LEU A 32 1.25 12.51 13.43
C LEU A 32 -0.13 12.97 13.89
N ALA A 33 -0.43 14.25 13.67
CA ALA A 33 -1.80 14.76 13.77
C ALA A 33 -2.68 14.12 12.69
N THR A 34 -4.00 14.15 12.88
CA THR A 34 -4.98 13.57 11.96
C THR A 34 -4.83 14.09 10.52
N GLU A 35 -4.57 15.39 10.36
CA GLU A 35 -4.34 15.99 9.05
C GLU A 35 -3.09 15.43 8.36
N GLN A 36 -1.99 15.26 9.10
CA GLN A 36 -0.75 14.70 8.58
C GLN A 36 -0.92 13.21 8.20
N LYS A 37 -1.66 12.43 9.01
CA LYS A 37 -2.02 11.04 8.67
C LYS A 37 -2.78 10.99 7.34
N ARG A 38 -3.76 11.88 7.15
CA ARG A 38 -4.51 12.01 5.89
C ARG A 38 -3.60 12.36 4.71
N LEU A 39 -2.63 13.26 4.88
CA LEU A 39 -1.67 13.59 3.82
C LEU A 39 -0.82 12.39 3.42
N VAL A 40 -0.36 11.59 4.39
CA VAL A 40 0.39 10.35 4.12
C VAL A 40 -0.47 9.33 3.38
N GLU A 41 -1.73 9.14 3.80
CA GLU A 41 -2.67 8.24 3.12
C GLU A 41 -2.94 8.67 1.67
N LEU A 42 -3.13 9.97 1.45
CA LEU A 42 -3.31 10.54 0.11
C LEU A 42 -2.06 10.36 -0.76
N ALA A 43 -0.87 10.59 -0.22
CA ALA A 43 0.38 10.40 -0.94
C ALA A 43 0.58 8.94 -1.36
N ALA A 44 0.24 7.98 -0.48
CA ALA A 44 0.35 6.56 -0.79
C ALA A 44 -0.64 6.13 -1.89
N LYS A 45 -1.89 6.60 -1.84
CA LYS A 45 -2.92 6.32 -2.86
C LYS A 45 -2.68 7.10 -4.17
N GLY A 46 -2.00 8.23 -4.09
CA GLY A 46 -1.67 9.13 -5.19
C GLY A 46 -0.37 8.78 -5.91
N CYS A 47 0.34 7.72 -5.51
CA CYS A 47 1.65 7.45 -6.09
C CYS A 47 1.52 6.98 -7.55
N PRO A 48 2.43 7.39 -8.46
CA PRO A 48 2.31 7.08 -9.88
C PRO A 48 2.19 5.58 -10.17
N VAL A 49 2.87 4.74 -9.40
CA VAL A 49 2.78 3.27 -9.54
C VAL A 49 1.39 2.77 -9.15
N HIS A 50 0.80 3.26 -8.06
CA HIS A 50 -0.54 2.87 -7.64
C HIS A 50 -1.60 3.17 -8.71
N HIS A 51 -1.44 4.27 -9.45
CA HIS A 51 -2.30 4.64 -10.58
C HIS A 51 -1.98 3.88 -11.87
N SER A 52 -0.76 3.39 -12.04
CA SER A 52 -0.33 2.64 -13.22
C SER A 52 -0.69 1.15 -13.14
N LEU A 53 -0.92 0.62 -11.94
CA LEU A 53 -1.38 -0.75 -11.73
C LEU A 53 -2.82 -0.94 -12.24
N SER A 54 -3.06 -2.08 -12.90
CA SER A 54 -4.39 -2.48 -13.37
C SER A 54 -5.45 -2.34 -12.29
N SER A 55 -6.64 -1.85 -12.67
CA SER A 55 -7.80 -1.76 -11.78
C SER A 55 -8.31 -3.13 -11.31
N GLU A 56 -7.92 -4.21 -11.99
CA GLU A 56 -8.21 -5.59 -11.56
C GLU A 56 -7.33 -6.08 -10.39
N ILE A 57 -6.24 -5.37 -10.07
CA ILE A 57 -5.36 -5.73 -8.96
C ILE A 57 -5.89 -5.10 -7.68
N ASP A 58 -6.21 -5.94 -6.70
CA ASP A 58 -6.52 -5.48 -5.35
C ASP A 58 -5.26 -4.95 -4.66
N LYS A 59 -5.32 -3.75 -4.10
CA LYS A 59 -4.12 -2.99 -3.67
C LYS A 59 -4.34 -2.26 -2.34
N PRO A 60 -4.65 -2.98 -1.25
CA PRO A 60 -4.87 -2.34 0.03
C PRO A 60 -3.57 -1.84 0.63
N ILE A 61 -3.67 -0.74 1.35
CA ILE A 61 -2.58 -0.13 2.12
C ILE A 61 -3.07 0.03 3.55
N HIS A 62 -2.37 -0.58 4.48
CA HIS A 62 -2.67 -0.55 5.91
C HIS A 62 -1.58 0.21 6.66
N PHE A 63 -1.99 1.19 7.46
CA PHE A 63 -1.07 2.03 8.22
C PHE A 63 -1.11 1.67 9.70
N HIS A 64 0.07 1.39 10.25
CA HIS A 64 0.30 1.16 11.67
C HIS A 64 0.87 2.44 12.29
N TRP A 65 -0.02 3.22 12.89
CA TRP A 65 0.32 4.48 13.55
C TRP A 65 0.84 4.25 14.98
N GLN A 66 1.68 5.17 15.46
CA GLN A 66 2.05 5.29 16.89
C GLN A 66 1.12 6.22 17.67
#